data_AF-A0A8X6JPI6-F1
#
_entry.id   AF-A0A8X6JPI6-F1
#
_cell.length_a   1.000
_cell.length_b   1.000
_cell.length_c   1.000
_cell.angle_alpha   90.00
_cell.angle_beta   90.00
_cell.angle_gamma   90.00
#
_symmetry.space_group_name_H-M   'P 1'
#
loop_
_entity.id
_entity.type
_entity.pdbx_description
1 polymer ?
#
loop_
_entity_poly.entity_id
_entity_poly.type
_entity_poly.pdbx_seq_one_letter_code
_entity_poly.pdbx_strand_id
1 'polypeptide(L)'
;MGAELAVGILSVIFQNQTVTRLGELSTLLKEEYGINGQTTEAFDFAQTKFNCCGIFGPQDYEGSNWMTQDLGKGDIVAKTCCILSNSDHLDPKPVNSSWCQSDKAAEHIAFRHEEGCLDKLDDFLRNITILLVAIGCGAAALEIFGMIFSICLCKEV
;
A
#
# COMPACT_ATOMS: atom_id res chain seq x y z
N MET A 1 -9.65 25.93 13.54
CA MET A 1 -9.65 26.70 12.26
C MET A 1 -8.30 26.88 11.52
N GLY A 2 -7.25 27.53 12.04
CA GLY A 2 -6.05 27.85 11.22
C GLY A 2 -5.19 26.65 10.78
N ALA A 3 -5.05 25.65 11.65
CA ALA A 3 -4.28 24.43 11.35
C ALA A 3 -4.97 23.51 10.33
N GLU A 4 -6.30 23.44 10.36
CA GLU A 4 -7.08 22.58 9.45
C GLU A 4 -7.00 23.08 8.00
N LEU A 5 -7.03 24.40 7.81
CA LEU A 5 -6.84 25.03 6.50
C LEU A 5 -5.43 24.77 5.95
N ALA A 6 -4.40 24.85 6.81
CA ALA A 6 -3.03 24.56 6.41
C ALA A 6 -2.85 23.09 5.98
N VAL A 7 -3.42 22.14 6.73
CA VAL A 7 -3.39 20.71 6.40
C VAL A 7 -4.09 20.46 5.05
N GLY A 8 -5.25 21.07 4.81
CA GLY A 8 -5.96 20.92 3.54
C GLY A 8 -5.15 21.39 2.32
N ILE A 9 -4.44 22.52 2.44
CA ILE A 9 -3.57 23.03 1.37
C ILE A 9 -2.38 22.10 1.13
N LEU A 10 -1.73 21.63 2.19
CA LEU A 10 -0.61 20.68 2.10
C LEU A 10 -1.01 19.37 1.41
N SER A 11 -2.21 18.85 1.68
CA SER A 11 -2.71 17.63 1.03
C SER A 11 -2.82 17.77 -0.50
N VAL A 12 -3.26 18.93 -1.01
CA VAL A 12 -3.39 19.17 -2.46
C VAL A 12 -2.03 19.29 -3.14
N ILE A 13 -1.07 19.94 -2.48
CA ILE A 13 0.29 20.11 -3.03
C ILE A 13 1.01 18.77 -3.16
N PHE A 14 0.80 17.85 -2.22
CA PHE A 14 1.48 16.55 -2.20
C PHE A 14 0.94 15.53 -3.21
N GLN A 15 -0.31 15.65 -3.67
CA GLN A 15 -0.90 14.71 -4.64
C GLN A 15 -0.12 14.61 -5.96
N ASN A 16 0.48 15.72 -6.43
CA ASN A 16 1.23 15.73 -7.68
C ASN A 16 2.59 15.01 -7.61
N GLN A 17 3.14 14.77 -6.42
CA GLN A 17 4.40 14.02 -6.28
C GLN A 17 4.19 12.51 -6.34
N THR A 18 2.95 12.03 -6.19
CA THR A 18 2.68 10.60 -6.06
C THR A 18 3.08 9.83 -7.31
N VAL A 19 2.73 10.30 -8.52
CA VAL A 19 2.94 9.55 -9.79
C VAL A 19 4.42 9.30 -10.11
N THR A 20 5.30 10.29 -9.90
CA THR A 20 6.74 10.15 -10.15
C THR A 20 7.40 9.15 -9.19
N ARG A 21 6.90 9.06 -7.95
CA ARG A 21 7.39 8.12 -6.94
C ARG A 21 7.06 6.67 -7.29
N LEU A 22 6.01 6.43 -8.08
CA LEU A 22 5.59 5.06 -8.47
C LEU A 22 6.58 4.43 -9.45
N GLY A 23 7.13 5.23 -10.37
CA GLY A 23 8.18 4.77 -11.28
C GLY A 23 9.48 4.44 -10.54
N GLU A 24 9.85 5.25 -9.54
CA GLU A 24 11.01 4.99 -8.67
C GLU A 24 10.85 3.66 -7.90
N LEU A 25 9.63 3.33 -7.47
CA LEU A 25 9.36 2.08 -6.74
C LEU A 25 9.60 0.84 -7.62
N SER A 26 9.24 0.90 -8.91
CA SER A 26 9.44 -0.22 -9.85
C SER A 26 10.93 -0.50 -10.07
N THR A 27 11.71 0.56 -10.24
CA THR A 27 13.18 0.44 -10.30
C THR A 27 13.74 -0.11 -9.00
N LEU A 28 13.24 0.37 -7.85
CA LEU A 28 13.68 -0.12 -6.54
C LEU A 28 13.41 -1.61 -6.35
N LEU A 29 12.23 -2.10 -6.72
CA LEU A 29 11.93 -3.54 -6.68
C LEU A 29 12.88 -4.33 -7.59
N LYS A 30 13.12 -3.85 -8.82
CA LYS A 30 14.00 -4.55 -9.76
C LYS A 30 15.45 -4.60 -9.29
N GLU A 31 15.95 -3.53 -8.67
CA GLU A 31 17.37 -3.41 -8.34
C GLU A 31 17.71 -3.98 -6.96
N GLU A 32 16.85 -3.75 -5.95
CA GLU A 32 17.19 -3.94 -4.54
C GLU A 32 16.44 -5.09 -3.85
N TYR A 33 15.32 -5.57 -4.42
CA TYR A 33 14.57 -6.69 -3.83
C TYR A 33 15.46 -7.94 -3.71
N GLY A 34 15.47 -8.58 -2.54
CA GLY A 34 16.32 -9.71 -2.19
C GLY A 34 17.81 -9.41 -2.00
N ILE A 35 18.27 -8.19 -2.30
CA ILE A 35 19.63 -7.71 -2.01
C ILE A 35 19.62 -6.92 -0.71
N ASN A 36 18.70 -5.96 -0.61
CA ASN A 36 18.51 -5.12 0.56
C ASN A 36 17.40 -5.67 1.43
N GLY A 37 17.74 -6.11 2.65
CA GLY A 37 16.80 -6.70 3.58
C GLY A 37 15.64 -5.79 3.96
N GLN A 38 15.87 -4.49 4.15
CA GLN A 38 14.82 -3.53 4.51
C GLN A 38 13.83 -3.31 3.36
N THR A 39 14.37 -3.23 2.13
CA THR A 39 13.53 -3.09 0.94
C THR A 39 12.69 -4.34 0.71
N THR A 40 13.32 -5.51 0.86
CA THR A 40 12.66 -6.82 0.74
C THR A 40 11.52 -6.95 1.76
N GLU A 41 11.81 -6.69 3.04
CA GLU A 41 10.81 -6.75 4.11
C GLU A 41 9.66 -5.77 3.88
N ALA A 42 9.94 -4.56 3.39
CA ALA A 42 8.89 -3.59 3.08
C ALA A 42 7.95 -4.07 1.97
N PHE A 43 8.49 -4.67 0.90
CA PHE A 43 7.68 -5.26 -0.16
C PHE A 43 6.92 -6.50 0.34
N ASP A 44 7.56 -7.40 1.07
CA ASP A 44 6.96 -8.60 1.64
C ASP A 44 5.81 -8.27 2.60
N PHE A 45 6.00 -7.25 3.45
CA PHE A 45 4.98 -6.73 4.32
C PHE A 45 3.80 -6.17 3.52
N ALA A 46 4.05 -5.34 2.50
CA ALA A 46 2.99 -4.76 1.68
C ALA A 46 2.18 -5.84 0.96
N GLN A 47 2.85 -6.81 0.35
CA GLN A 47 2.23 -7.93 -0.38
C GLN A 47 1.35 -8.77 0.55
N THR A 48 1.86 -9.13 1.73
CA THR A 48 1.11 -9.88 2.73
C THR A 48 -0.05 -9.08 3.31
N LYS A 49 0.14 -7.77 3.55
CA LYS A 49 -0.86 -6.91 4.18
C LYS A 49 -2.03 -6.63 3.25
N PHE A 50 -1.75 -6.39 1.97
CA PHE A 50 -2.73 -5.95 0.99
C PHE A 50 -3.18 -7.06 0.03
N ASN A 51 -2.63 -8.28 0.15
CA ASN A 51 -2.94 -9.42 -0.71
C ASN A 51 -2.76 -9.08 -2.19
N CYS A 52 -1.56 -8.60 -2.52
CA CYS A 52 -1.15 -8.10 -3.84
C CYS A 52 0.23 -8.65 -4.21
N CYS A 53 0.65 -8.47 -5.46
CA CYS A 53 1.97 -8.88 -5.92
C CYS A 53 2.65 -7.80 -6.76
N GLY A 54 3.94 -7.60 -6.52
CA GLY A 54 4.71 -6.54 -7.19
C GLY A 54 4.15 -5.15 -6.89
N ILE A 55 4.35 -4.22 -7.81
CA ILE A 55 3.88 -2.83 -7.69
C ILE A 55 2.65 -2.64 -8.57
N PHE A 56 2.78 -2.93 -9.85
CA PHE A 56 1.71 -2.99 -10.83
C PHE A 56 1.23 -4.42 -11.06
N GLY A 57 2.05 -5.42 -10.73
CA GLY A 57 1.66 -6.83 -10.77
C GLY A 57 2.84 -7.79 -10.69
N PRO A 58 2.57 -9.11 -10.81
CA PRO A 58 3.60 -10.15 -10.78
C PRO A 58 4.76 -9.96 -11.75
N GLN A 59 4.50 -9.37 -12.92
CA GLN A 59 5.47 -9.09 -13.96
C GLN A 59 6.60 -8.14 -13.53
N ASP A 60 6.44 -7.41 -12.42
CA ASP A 60 7.50 -6.52 -11.93
C ASP A 60 8.76 -7.27 -11.49
N TYR A 61 8.62 -8.55 -11.14
CA TYR A 61 9.74 -9.43 -10.84
C TYR A 61 10.54 -9.86 -12.08
N GLU A 62 9.95 -9.78 -13.28
CA GLU A 62 10.61 -10.15 -14.52
C GLU A 62 11.81 -9.23 -14.80
N GLY A 63 12.98 -9.85 -14.98
CA GLY A 63 14.23 -9.13 -15.22
C GLY A 63 14.77 -8.36 -14.01
N SER A 64 14.21 -8.57 -12.81
CA SER A 64 14.81 -8.07 -11.57
C SER A 64 16.16 -8.73 -11.29
N ASN A 65 17.02 -8.05 -10.53
CA ASN A 65 18.27 -8.62 -10.03
C ASN A 65 18.01 -9.88 -9.18
N TRP A 66 16.92 -9.88 -8.41
CA TRP A 66 16.49 -11.03 -7.62
C TRP A 66 16.27 -12.29 -8.47
N MET A 67 15.55 -12.14 -9.59
CA MET A 67 15.27 -13.24 -10.51
C MET A 67 16.52 -13.64 -11.30
N THR A 68 17.25 -12.67 -11.84
CA THR A 68 18.42 -12.91 -12.73
C THR A 68 19.63 -13.47 -12.00
N GLN A 69 19.81 -13.14 -10.72
CA GLN A 69 20.87 -13.68 -9.87
C GLN A 69 20.45 -14.97 -9.13
N ASP A 70 19.26 -15.51 -9.43
CA ASP A 70 18.69 -16.70 -8.80
C ASP A 70 18.62 -16.62 -7.26
N LEU A 71 18.42 -15.41 -6.71
CA LEU A 71 18.22 -15.21 -5.27
C LEU A 71 16.89 -15.83 -4.81
N GLY A 72 15.93 -15.93 -5.73
CA GLY A 72 14.67 -16.65 -5.57
C GLY A 72 14.76 -18.17 -5.64
N LYS A 73 15.92 -18.74 -6.00
CA LYS A 73 16.14 -20.20 -6.13
C LYS A 73 15.10 -20.87 -7.06
N GLY A 74 14.86 -20.26 -8.21
CA GLY A 74 13.88 -20.71 -9.20
C GLY A 74 12.43 -20.24 -8.96
N ASP A 75 12.15 -19.51 -7.88
CA ASP A 75 10.86 -18.82 -7.71
C ASP A 75 10.76 -17.66 -8.73
N ILE A 76 9.60 -17.50 -9.36
CA ILE A 76 9.33 -16.45 -10.36
C ILE A 76 8.74 -15.18 -9.73
N VAL A 77 8.14 -15.31 -8.54
CA VAL A 77 7.66 -14.20 -7.72
C VAL A 77 8.02 -14.42 -6.25
N ALA A 78 7.98 -13.36 -5.45
CA ALA A 78 8.11 -13.47 -4.00
C ALA A 78 7.08 -14.44 -3.41
N LYS A 79 7.43 -15.16 -2.33
CA LYS A 79 6.51 -16.09 -1.67
C LYS A 79 5.30 -15.39 -1.07
N THR A 80 5.45 -14.14 -0.66
CA THR A 80 4.41 -13.23 -0.17
C THR A 80 3.39 -12.83 -1.25
N CYS A 81 3.71 -13.01 -2.54
CA CYS A 81 2.73 -12.93 -3.63
C CYS A 81 1.80 -14.14 -3.70
N CYS A 82 2.13 -15.25 -3.04
CA CYS A 82 1.31 -16.45 -3.04
C CYS A 82 0.18 -16.35 -2.03
N ILE A 83 -0.91 -17.10 -2.25
CA ILE A 83 -1.92 -17.31 -1.22
C ILE A 83 -1.27 -18.05 -0.06
N LEU A 84 -1.13 -17.36 1.07
CA LEU A 84 -0.49 -17.91 2.27
C LEU A 84 -1.50 -18.61 3.17
N SER A 85 -1.06 -19.71 3.77
CA SER A 85 -1.77 -20.39 4.86
C SER A 85 -1.63 -19.66 6.20
N ASN A 86 -0.62 -18.81 6.32
CA ASN A 86 -0.35 -17.94 7.46
C ASN A 86 -0.30 -16.47 7.02
N SER A 87 -0.64 -15.55 7.91
CA SER A 87 -0.57 -14.10 7.62
C SER A 87 0.76 -13.49 8.06
N ASP A 88 1.87 -14.18 7.76
CA ASP A 88 3.22 -13.77 8.18
C ASP A 88 4.09 -13.47 6.95
N HIS A 89 4.72 -12.30 6.95
CA HIS A 89 5.61 -11.84 5.89
C HIS A 89 7.07 -12.26 6.11
N LEU A 90 7.45 -12.62 7.35
CA LEU A 90 8.80 -13.05 7.70
C LEU A 90 9.02 -14.55 7.44
N ASP A 91 7.97 -15.36 7.57
CA ASP A 91 7.96 -16.80 7.27
C ASP A 91 6.74 -17.18 6.42
N PRO A 92 6.65 -16.69 5.16
CA PRO A 92 5.49 -16.95 4.32
C PRO A 92 5.37 -18.44 3.98
N LYS A 93 4.19 -19.02 4.23
CA LYS A 93 3.85 -20.43 3.91
C LYS A 93 2.74 -20.49 2.87
N PRO A 94 3.11 -20.52 1.57
CA PRO A 94 2.15 -20.70 0.48
C PRO A 94 1.32 -21.96 0.66
N VAL A 95 0.02 -21.87 0.40
CA VAL A 95 -0.88 -23.05 0.36
C VAL A 95 -0.41 -24.04 -0.71
N ASN A 96 0.03 -23.54 -1.86
CA ASN A 96 0.61 -24.34 -2.93
C ASN A 96 1.72 -23.56 -3.64
N SER A 97 2.97 -23.79 -3.22
CA SER A 97 4.14 -23.10 -3.80
C SER A 97 4.34 -23.44 -5.26
N SER A 98 4.14 -24.70 -5.68
CA SER A 98 4.36 -25.11 -7.06
C SER A 98 3.42 -24.41 -8.04
N TRP A 99 2.15 -24.27 -7.67
CA TRP A 99 1.17 -23.61 -8.54
C TRP A 99 1.32 -22.10 -8.52
N CYS A 100 1.60 -21.52 -7.34
CA CYS A 100 1.91 -20.09 -7.25
C CYS A 100 3.12 -19.71 -8.11
N GLN A 101 4.16 -20.54 -8.16
CA GLN A 101 5.39 -20.31 -8.93
C GLN A 101 5.32 -20.86 -10.36
N SER A 102 4.15 -21.28 -10.82
CA SER A 102 3.96 -21.73 -12.20
C SER A 102 3.82 -20.55 -13.16
N ASP A 103 4.34 -20.70 -14.36
CA ASP A 103 4.15 -19.76 -15.47
C ASP A 103 2.79 -19.98 -16.18
N LYS A 104 2.06 -21.06 -15.84
CA LYS A 104 0.76 -21.35 -16.47
C LYS A 104 -0.36 -20.65 -15.73
N ALA A 105 -1.11 -19.80 -16.44
CA ALA A 105 -2.30 -19.12 -15.92
C ALA A 105 -3.31 -20.04 -15.23
N ALA A 106 -3.53 -21.24 -15.76
CA ALA A 106 -4.45 -22.23 -15.17
C ALA A 106 -4.01 -22.71 -13.77
N GLU A 107 -2.72 -22.61 -13.45
CA GLU A 107 -2.15 -23.04 -12.17
C GLU A 107 -2.01 -21.84 -11.22
N HIS A 108 -1.44 -20.71 -11.65
CA HIS A 108 -1.11 -19.60 -10.73
C HIS A 108 -2.31 -18.71 -10.35
N ILE A 109 -3.35 -18.58 -11.18
CA ILE A 109 -4.45 -17.62 -10.94
C ILE A 109 -5.21 -17.85 -9.62
N ALA A 110 -5.21 -19.08 -9.11
CA ALA A 110 -5.87 -19.44 -7.85
C ALA A 110 -4.94 -19.40 -6.63
N PHE A 111 -3.62 -19.31 -6.84
CA PHE A 111 -2.59 -19.45 -5.80
C PHE A 111 -1.61 -18.28 -5.75
N ARG A 112 -1.76 -17.27 -6.61
CA ARG A 112 -0.98 -16.04 -6.67
C ARG A 112 -1.92 -14.84 -6.71
N HIS A 113 -1.52 -13.76 -6.05
CA HIS A 113 -2.15 -12.45 -6.21
C HIS A 113 -1.75 -11.84 -7.56
N GLU A 114 -2.73 -11.55 -8.41
CA GLU A 114 -2.50 -10.95 -9.74
C GLU A 114 -2.53 -9.41 -9.71
N GLU A 115 -3.15 -8.82 -8.69
CA GLU A 115 -3.29 -7.38 -8.55
C GLU A 115 -2.00 -6.74 -7.99
N GLY A 116 -1.62 -5.60 -8.56
CA GLY A 116 -0.50 -4.79 -8.07
C GLY A 116 -0.76 -4.17 -6.70
N CYS A 117 0.29 -4.03 -5.90
CA CYS A 117 0.17 -3.41 -4.57
C CYS A 117 -0.11 -1.91 -4.61
N LEU A 118 0.21 -1.25 -5.73
CA LEU A 118 -0.07 0.16 -5.90
C LEU A 118 -1.57 0.46 -5.86
N ASP A 119 -2.37 -0.32 -6.59
CA ASP A 119 -3.83 -0.11 -6.66
C ASP A 119 -4.47 -0.35 -5.29
N LYS A 120 -4.03 -1.40 -4.57
CA LYS A 120 -4.48 -1.68 -3.20
C LYS A 120 -4.10 -0.58 -2.22
N LEU A 121 -2.90 -0.02 -2.36
CA LEU A 121 -2.43 1.07 -1.53
C LEU A 121 -3.22 2.35 -1.81
N ASP A 122 -3.52 2.66 -3.07
CA ASP A 122 -4.35 3.81 -3.44
C ASP A 122 -5.76 3.69 -2.85
N ASP A 123 -6.39 2.52 -2.98
CA ASP A 123 -7.70 2.24 -2.38
C ASP A 123 -7.67 2.41 -0.84
N PHE A 124 -6.63 1.92 -0.19
CA PHE A 124 -6.45 2.06 1.25
C PHE A 124 -6.29 3.53 1.67
N LEU A 125 -5.44 4.29 0.98
CA LEU A 125 -5.21 5.71 1.24
C LEU A 125 -6.47 6.55 0.98
N ARG A 126 -7.23 6.24 -0.08
CA ARG A 126 -8.50 6.88 -0.39
C ARG A 126 -9.51 6.64 0.73
N ASN A 127 -9.61 5.42 1.24
CA ASN A 127 -10.52 5.09 2.35
C ASN A 127 -10.14 5.83 3.64
N ILE A 128 -8.84 5.90 3.98
CA ILE A 128 -8.37 6.69 5.13
C ILE A 128 -8.67 8.17 4.94
N THR A 129 -8.45 8.70 3.74
CA THR A 129 -8.67 10.12 3.44
C THR A 129 -10.14 10.48 3.65
N ILE A 130 -11.06 9.65 3.16
CA ILE A 130 -12.50 9.85 3.37
C ILE A 130 -12.84 9.84 4.87
N LEU A 131 -12.27 8.91 5.63
CA LEU A 131 -12.48 8.82 7.08
C LEU A 131 -11.96 10.08 7.81
N LEU A 132 -10.76 10.55 7.47
CA LEU A 132 -10.17 11.75 8.07
C LEU A 132 -10.97 13.01 7.74
N VAL A 133 -11.42 13.14 6.50
CA VAL A 133 -12.29 14.26 6.08
C VAL A 133 -13.60 14.23 6.87
N ALA A 134 -14.22 13.06 7.04
CA ALA A 134 -15.45 12.93 7.83
C ALA A 134 -15.25 13.35 9.29
N ILE A 135 -14.14 12.92 9.92
CA ILE A 135 -13.79 13.32 11.30
C ILE A 135 -13.53 14.83 11.39
N GLY A 136 -12.77 15.39 10.43
CA GLY A 136 -12.47 16.81 10.38
C GLY A 136 -13.73 17.68 10.22
N CYS A 137 -14.65 17.29 9.34
CA CYS A 137 -15.93 17.97 9.20
C CYS A 137 -16.79 17.90 10.48
N GLY A 138 -16.78 16.76 11.17
CA GLY A 138 -17.47 16.61 12.45
C GLY A 138 -16.90 17.53 13.54
N ALA A 139 -15.57 17.60 13.65
CA ALA A 139 -14.90 18.50 14.59
C ALA A 139 -15.20 19.97 14.28
N ALA A 140 -15.09 20.38 13.00
CA ALA A 140 -15.38 21.75 12.58
C ALA A 140 -16.83 22.17 12.90
N ALA A 141 -17.80 21.26 12.76
CA ALA A 141 -19.18 21.53 13.13
C ALA A 141 -19.33 21.77 14.65
N LEU A 142 -18.68 20.96 15.49
CA LEU A 142 -18.68 21.14 16.94
C LEU A 142 -18.01 22.46 17.36
N GLU A 143 -16.92 22.85 16.71
CA GLU A 143 -16.29 24.15 16.95
C GLU A 143 -17.25 25.31 16.66
N ILE A 144 -17.99 25.24 15.54
CA ILE A 144 -18.98 26.26 15.17
C ILE A 144 -20.10 26.32 16.22
N PHE A 145 -20.63 25.18 16.66
CA PHE A 145 -21.63 25.16 17.73
C PHE A 145 -21.09 25.77 19.03
N GLY A 146 -19.86 25.44 19.42
CA GLY A 146 -19.20 26.00 20.60
C GLY A 146 -19.05 27.53 20.53
N MET A 147 -18.70 28.07 19.37
CA MET A 147 -18.65 29.52 19.14
C MET A 147 -20.03 30.16 19.28
N ILE A 148 -21.07 29.58 18.67
CA ILE A 148 -22.45 30.09 18.75
C ILE A 148 -22.92 30.11 20.21
N PHE A 149 -22.76 29.00 20.95
CA PHE A 149 -23.16 28.92 22.37
C PHE A 149 -22.41 29.94 23.23
N SER A 150 -21.10 30.13 22.99
CA SER A 150 -20.30 31.11 23.73
C SER A 150 -20.81 32.53 23.49
N ILE A 151 -21.12 32.89 22.24
CA ILE A 151 -21.67 34.20 21.88
C ILE A 151 -23.06 34.41 22.52
N CYS A 152 -23.93 33.40 22.47
CA CYS A 152 -25.25 33.47 23.10
C CYS A 152 -25.15 33.68 24.62
N LEU A 153 -24.28 32.93 25.31
CA LEU A 153 -24.07 33.07 26.75
C LEU A 153 -23.53 34.45 27.12
N CYS A 154 -22.59 35.00 26.33
CA CYS A 154 -22.05 36.34 26.54
C CYS A 154 -23.04 37.48 26.25
N LYS A 155 -24.17 37.24 25.56
CA LYS A 155 -25.22 38.25 25.34
C LYS A 155 -26.31 38.25 26.40
N GLU A 156 -26.45 37.15 27.12
CA GLU A 156 -27.44 37.01 28.21
C GLU A 156 -26.91 37.56 29.55
N VAL A 157 -25.59 37.69 29.69
CA VAL A 157 -24.88 38.35 30.80
C VAL A 157 -24.69 39.84 30.51
#